data_AF-T0ZND6-F1
#
_entry.id   AF-T0ZND6-F1
#
_cell.length_a   1.000
_cell.length_b   1.000
_cell.length_c   1.000
_cell.angle_alpha   90.00
_cell.angle_beta   90.00
_cell.angle_gamma   90.00
#
_symmetry.space_group_name_H-M   'P 1'
#
loop_
_entity.id
_entity.type
_entity.pdbx_description
1 polymer ?
#
loop_
_entity_poly.entity_id
_entity_poly.type
_entity_poly.pdbx_seq_one_letter_code
_entity_poly.pdbx_strand_id
1 'polypeptide(L)'
;SHISAGEYISEGAQTEIQKIMDNLTTANSLPNKPKEIDAIRKVCQKGRMVKVKPTQVDVFIENKNGVLYFFDIKTAKPNMGGFKEFKRTLLEWVAVSLASNPTIEINTLIAIPYNPYEPQPYNRWTMRGMLDIDNELKVASEFWDFLGGIGTYPELLDCFERVG
;
A
#
# COMPACT_ATOMS: atom_id res chain seq x y z
N SER A 1 -13.30 -14.74 7.55
CA SER A 1 -13.47 -14.52 6.10
C SER A 1 -12.20 -13.87 5.58
N HIS A 2 -11.52 -14.47 4.59
CA HIS A 2 -10.38 -13.81 3.96
C HIS A 2 -10.92 -12.65 3.12
N ILE A 3 -10.40 -11.44 3.34
CA ILE A 3 -10.82 -10.25 2.60
C ILE A 3 -10.01 -10.23 1.30
N SER A 4 -10.69 -10.41 0.17
CA SER A 4 -10.09 -10.28 -1.16
C SER A 4 -10.25 -8.85 -1.64
N ALA A 5 -9.18 -8.23 -2.15
CA ALA A 5 -9.21 -6.91 -2.77
C ALA A 5 -10.11 -6.85 -4.02
N GLY A 6 -10.39 -8.00 -4.62
CA GLY A 6 -11.14 -8.15 -5.86
C GLY A 6 -10.50 -9.23 -6.75
N GLU A 7 -11.23 -9.72 -7.75
CA GLU A 7 -10.76 -10.83 -8.61
C GLU A 7 -10.57 -10.43 -10.07
N TYR A 8 -10.90 -9.19 -10.45
CA TYR A 8 -10.86 -8.77 -11.84
C TYR A 8 -10.12 -7.44 -11.99
N ILE A 9 -9.36 -7.34 -13.07
CA ILE A 9 -8.68 -6.12 -13.51
C ILE A 9 -8.95 -5.91 -15.00
N SER A 10 -9.06 -4.68 -15.45
CA SER A 10 -9.16 -4.40 -16.88
C SER A 10 -7.78 -4.42 -17.56
N GLU A 11 -7.74 -4.79 -18.83
CA GLU A 11 -6.53 -4.68 -19.67
C GLU A 11 -5.96 -3.25 -19.69
N GLY A 12 -6.85 -2.24 -19.68
CA GLY A 12 -6.47 -0.85 -19.55
C GLY A 12 -5.68 -0.57 -18.27
N ALA A 13 -6.18 -1.04 -17.12
CA ALA A 13 -5.48 -0.90 -15.85
C ALA A 13 -4.16 -1.68 -15.80
N GLN A 14 -4.11 -2.91 -16.32
CA GLN A 14 -2.85 -3.68 -16.39
C GLN A 14 -1.77 -2.93 -17.20
N THR A 15 -2.17 -2.37 -18.34
CA THR A 15 -1.28 -1.57 -19.19
C THR A 15 -0.78 -0.32 -18.47
N GLU A 16 -1.67 0.36 -17.74
CA GLU A 16 -1.33 1.59 -17.03
C GLU A 16 -0.42 1.31 -15.82
N ILE A 17 -0.66 0.24 -15.07
CA ILE A 17 0.25 -0.22 -14.01
C ILE A 17 1.63 -0.49 -14.60
N GLN A 18 1.71 -1.18 -15.74
CA GLN A 18 2.99 -1.49 -16.36
C GLN A 18 3.75 -0.22 -16.76
N LYS A 19 3.07 0.77 -17.35
CA LYS A 19 3.67 2.08 -17.67
C LYS A 19 4.18 2.80 -16.43
N ILE A 20 3.41 2.83 -15.35
CA ILE A 20 3.83 3.43 -14.07
C ILE A 20 5.10 2.73 -13.57
N MET A 21 5.09 1.40 -13.52
CA MET A 21 6.24 0.60 -13.07
C MET A 21 7.50 0.84 -13.91
N ASP A 22 7.36 0.95 -15.23
CA ASP A 22 8.47 1.20 -16.15
C ASP A 22 9.05 2.60 -15.96
N ASN A 23 8.19 3.62 -15.81
CA ASN A 23 8.62 5.00 -15.58
C ASN A 23 9.32 5.19 -14.24
N LEU A 24 8.87 4.50 -13.19
CA LEU A 24 9.53 4.50 -11.88
C LEU A 24 10.87 3.76 -11.95
N THR A 25 10.90 2.59 -12.60
CA THR A 25 12.12 1.77 -12.72
C THR A 25 13.22 2.46 -13.51
N THR A 26 12.85 3.21 -14.55
CA THR A 26 13.78 3.97 -15.41
C THR A 26 14.10 5.36 -14.86
N ALA A 27 13.56 5.73 -13.70
CA ALA A 27 13.68 7.05 -13.08
C ALA A 27 13.20 8.21 -13.98
N ASN A 28 12.29 7.93 -14.93
CA ASN A 28 11.63 8.93 -15.76
C ASN A 28 10.56 9.72 -14.98
N SER A 29 10.14 9.21 -13.82
CA SER A 29 9.19 9.87 -12.92
C SER A 29 9.49 9.54 -11.46
N LEU A 30 9.01 10.38 -10.55
CA LEU A 30 8.97 10.10 -9.12
C LEU A 30 7.60 9.50 -8.74
N PRO A 31 7.54 8.63 -7.71
CA PRO A 31 6.28 8.04 -7.27
C PRO A 31 5.34 9.11 -6.73
N ASN A 32 4.05 8.97 -7.06
CA ASN A 32 3.00 9.87 -6.61
C ASN A 32 1.68 9.12 -6.54
N LYS A 33 1.33 8.67 -5.33
CA LYS A 33 0.22 7.74 -5.13
C LYS A 33 -1.12 8.31 -5.61
N PRO A 34 -1.51 9.56 -5.31
CA PRO A 34 -2.76 10.13 -5.81
C PRO A 34 -2.84 10.14 -7.35
N LYS A 35 -1.78 10.58 -8.03
CA LYS A 35 -1.75 10.63 -9.51
C LYS A 35 -1.83 9.24 -10.14
N GLU A 36 -1.17 8.26 -9.55
CA GLU A 36 -1.19 6.88 -10.02
C GLU A 36 -2.57 6.24 -9.86
N ILE A 37 -3.25 6.47 -8.72
CA ILE A 37 -4.63 6.03 -8.50
C ILE A 37 -5.55 6.66 -9.56
N ASP A 38 -5.43 7.97 -9.81
CA ASP A 38 -6.23 8.67 -10.81
C ASP A 38 -5.97 8.17 -12.23
N ALA A 39 -4.70 7.86 -12.57
CA ALA A 39 -4.35 7.27 -13.86
C ALA A 39 -5.03 5.91 -14.05
N ILE A 40 -4.94 5.03 -13.05
CA ILE A 40 -5.60 3.72 -13.08
C ILE A 40 -7.13 3.89 -13.15
N ARG A 41 -7.71 4.81 -12.37
CA ARG A 41 -9.16 5.08 -12.34
C ARG A 41 -9.71 5.44 -13.71
N LYS A 42 -8.98 6.24 -14.50
CA LYS A 42 -9.40 6.63 -15.87
C LYS A 42 -9.54 5.44 -16.82
N VAL A 43 -8.82 4.36 -16.58
CA VAL A 43 -8.78 3.18 -17.46
C VAL A 43 -9.32 1.91 -16.81
N CYS A 44 -9.79 1.96 -15.55
CA CYS A 44 -10.16 0.77 -14.77
C CYS A 44 -11.32 -0.05 -15.34
N GLN A 45 -12.12 0.53 -16.25
CA GLN A 45 -13.24 -0.11 -16.96
C GLN A 45 -12.99 -0.23 -18.48
N LYS A 46 -11.73 -0.08 -18.95
CA LYS A 46 -11.39 -0.06 -20.38
C LYS A 46 -10.75 -1.37 -20.82
N GLY A 47 -11.27 -1.95 -21.91
CA GLY A 47 -10.78 -3.21 -22.45
C GLY A 47 -11.44 -4.43 -21.79
N ARG A 48 -10.87 -5.62 -21.98
CA ARG A 48 -11.42 -6.84 -21.40
C ARG A 48 -11.17 -6.89 -19.89
N MET A 49 -12.12 -7.43 -19.15
CA MET A 49 -11.91 -7.79 -17.74
C MET A 49 -11.21 -9.15 -17.66
N VAL A 50 -10.07 -9.17 -16.99
CA VAL A 50 -9.23 -10.35 -16.80
C VAL A 50 -9.30 -10.79 -15.36
N LYS A 51 -9.57 -12.08 -15.14
CA LYS A 51 -9.53 -12.66 -13.80
C LYS A 51 -8.07 -12.73 -13.33
N VAL A 52 -7.80 -12.22 -12.14
CA VAL A 52 -6.48 -12.21 -11.48
C VAL A 52 -6.60 -12.75 -10.07
N LYS A 53 -5.45 -13.07 -9.47
CA LYS A 53 -5.35 -13.45 -8.06
C LYS A 53 -4.37 -12.48 -7.38
N PRO A 54 -4.86 -11.32 -6.90
CA PRO A 54 -4.01 -10.37 -6.21
C PRO A 54 -3.39 -10.98 -4.95
N THR A 55 -2.27 -10.43 -4.51
CA THR A 55 -1.69 -10.72 -3.19
C THR A 55 -2.74 -10.54 -2.10
N GLN A 56 -2.71 -11.37 -1.07
CA GLN A 56 -3.64 -11.26 0.05
C GLN A 56 -3.34 -10.01 0.87
N VAL A 57 -4.38 -9.28 1.28
CA VAL A 57 -4.29 -8.13 2.17
C VAL A 57 -4.13 -8.62 3.60
N ASP A 58 -3.13 -8.12 4.34
CA ASP A 58 -2.92 -8.49 5.75
C ASP A 58 -3.91 -7.77 6.66
N VAL A 59 -4.11 -6.46 6.44
CA VAL A 59 -5.07 -5.65 7.18
C VAL A 59 -5.93 -4.84 6.22
N PHE A 60 -7.24 -5.03 6.33
CA PHE A 60 -8.27 -4.27 5.63
C PHE A 60 -8.99 -3.38 6.62
N ILE A 61 -9.15 -2.10 6.26
CA ILE A 61 -9.88 -1.13 7.07
C ILE A 61 -10.78 -0.34 6.14
N GLU A 62 -12.01 -0.15 6.58
CA GLU A 62 -12.93 0.82 6.02
C GLU A 62 -13.21 1.86 7.09
N ASN A 63 -12.93 3.13 6.79
CA ASN A 63 -13.22 4.20 7.74
C ASN A 63 -14.72 4.57 7.71
N LYS A 64 -15.15 5.45 8.62
CA LYS A 64 -16.56 5.89 8.72
C LYS A 64 -17.10 6.58 7.47
N ASN A 65 -16.23 7.05 6.57
CA ASN A 65 -16.58 7.69 5.31
C ASN A 65 -16.59 6.72 4.12
N GLY A 66 -16.36 5.42 4.34
CA GLY A 66 -16.30 4.41 3.28
C GLY A 66 -14.97 4.38 2.51
N VAL A 67 -13.92 5.03 3.03
CA VAL A 67 -12.58 4.99 2.41
C VAL A 67 -11.88 3.70 2.84
N LEU A 68 -11.35 2.98 1.85
CA LEU A 68 -10.64 1.73 2.05
C LEU A 68 -9.14 1.97 2.29
N TYR A 69 -8.57 1.23 3.23
CA TYR A 69 -7.13 1.15 3.49
C TYR A 69 -6.69 -0.30 3.52
N PHE A 70 -5.80 -0.68 2.61
CA PHE A 70 -5.19 -2.02 2.61
C PHE A 70 -3.72 -1.91 3.01
N PHE A 71 -3.30 -2.80 3.90
CA PHE A 71 -1.93 -2.89 4.37
C PHE A 71 -1.31 -4.24 4.06
N ASP A 72 -0.05 -4.20 3.63
CA ASP A 72 0.88 -5.33 3.62
C ASP A 72 1.88 -5.11 4.77
N ILE A 73 1.94 -6.03 5.73
CA ILE A 73 2.79 -5.92 6.92
C ILE A 73 4.17 -6.53 6.62
N LYS A 74 5.23 -5.76 6.85
CA LYS A 74 6.63 -6.21 6.72
C LYS A 74 7.36 -6.09 8.05
N THR A 75 8.04 -7.16 8.44
CA THR A 75 8.70 -7.28 9.75
C THR A 75 10.12 -6.70 9.79
N ALA A 76 10.73 -6.37 8.64
CA ALA A 76 12.10 -5.87 8.60
C ALA A 76 12.31 -4.91 7.42
N LYS A 77 13.46 -4.21 7.43
CA LYS A 77 13.89 -3.37 6.31
C LYS A 77 13.81 -4.17 5.00
N PRO A 78 12.99 -3.75 4.03
CA PRO A 78 12.91 -4.45 2.77
C PRO A 78 14.21 -4.29 1.96
N ASN A 79 14.61 -5.36 1.26
CA ASN A 79 15.69 -5.30 0.29
C ASN A 79 15.26 -4.49 -0.94
N MET A 80 16.20 -3.82 -1.62
CA MET A 80 15.92 -2.96 -2.78
C MET A 80 15.09 -3.64 -3.89
N GLY A 81 15.27 -4.95 -4.10
CA GLY A 81 14.47 -5.72 -5.06
C GLY A 81 12.99 -5.81 -4.70
N GLY A 82 12.66 -5.83 -3.41
CA GLY A 82 11.28 -5.97 -2.91
C GLY A 82 10.41 -4.75 -3.18
N PHE A 83 10.96 -3.55 -3.34
CA PHE A 83 10.16 -2.34 -3.55
C PHE A 83 9.39 -2.35 -4.87
N LYS A 84 9.90 -3.01 -5.91
CA LYS A 84 9.17 -3.17 -7.18
C LYS A 84 7.95 -4.08 -7.00
N GLU A 85 8.11 -5.17 -6.28
CA GLU A 85 7.03 -6.12 -5.99
C GLU A 85 5.96 -5.47 -5.10
N PHE A 86 6.39 -4.70 -4.10
CA PHE A 86 5.49 -3.94 -3.23
C PHE A 86 4.71 -2.92 -4.05
N LYS A 87 5.39 -2.09 -4.84
CA LYS A 87 4.71 -1.08 -5.66
C LYS A 87 3.68 -1.72 -6.58
N ARG A 88 4.03 -2.81 -7.26
CA ARG A 88 3.10 -3.55 -8.11
C ARG A 88 1.89 -4.06 -7.31
N THR A 89 2.11 -4.68 -6.17
CA THR A 89 1.04 -5.17 -5.28
C THR A 89 0.09 -4.03 -4.89
N LEU A 90 0.64 -2.89 -4.46
CA LEU A 90 -0.15 -1.72 -4.07
C LEU A 90 -0.99 -1.17 -5.23
N LEU A 91 -0.46 -1.14 -6.46
CA LEU A 91 -1.17 -0.68 -7.65
C LEU A 91 -2.22 -1.69 -8.14
N GLU A 92 -1.95 -2.99 -8.03
CA GLU A 92 -2.89 -4.05 -8.38
C GLU A 92 -4.12 -4.04 -7.46
N TRP A 93 -3.92 -3.86 -6.15
CA TRP A 93 -5.02 -3.68 -5.20
C TRP A 93 -5.91 -2.48 -5.53
N VAL A 94 -5.31 -1.35 -5.92
CA VAL A 94 -6.05 -0.18 -6.41
C VAL A 94 -6.87 -0.58 -7.63
N ALA A 95 -6.26 -1.25 -8.61
CA ALA A 95 -6.94 -1.59 -9.86
C ALA A 95 -8.09 -2.58 -9.69
N VAL A 96 -7.95 -3.63 -8.86
CA VAL A 96 -9.05 -4.58 -8.63
C VAL A 96 -10.20 -3.96 -7.83
N SER A 97 -9.89 -3.03 -6.93
CA SER A 97 -10.92 -2.30 -6.16
C SER A 97 -11.70 -1.35 -7.07
N LEU A 98 -11.00 -0.61 -7.94
CA LEU A 98 -11.60 0.30 -8.92
C LEU A 98 -12.32 -0.45 -10.05
N ALA A 99 -11.88 -1.65 -10.40
CA ALA A 99 -12.60 -2.52 -11.33
C ALA A 99 -13.98 -2.91 -10.80
N SER A 100 -14.11 -3.07 -9.48
CA SER A 100 -15.39 -3.42 -8.83
C SER A 100 -16.24 -2.18 -8.55
N ASN A 101 -15.61 -1.08 -8.12
CA ASN A 101 -16.26 0.19 -7.84
C ASN A 101 -15.37 1.37 -8.29
N PRO A 102 -15.61 1.95 -9.49
CA PRO A 102 -14.77 3.01 -10.04
C PRO A 102 -14.72 4.31 -9.23
N THR A 103 -15.65 4.51 -8.29
CA THR A 103 -15.74 5.71 -7.45
C THR A 103 -15.24 5.50 -6.03
N ILE A 104 -14.82 4.28 -5.67
CA ILE A 104 -14.30 4.01 -4.32
C ILE A 104 -13.03 4.83 -4.05
N GLU A 105 -12.90 5.34 -2.84
CA GLU A 105 -11.65 5.91 -2.36
C GLU A 105 -10.84 4.79 -1.71
N ILE A 106 -9.61 4.61 -2.17
CA ILE A 106 -8.75 3.52 -1.71
C ILE A 106 -7.31 4.01 -1.53
N ASN A 107 -6.70 3.61 -0.43
CA ASN A 107 -5.29 3.79 -0.14
C ASN A 107 -4.67 2.42 0.11
N THR A 108 -3.49 2.19 -0.46
CA THR A 108 -2.77 0.92 -0.30
C THR A 108 -1.36 1.23 0.17
N LEU A 109 -0.94 0.59 1.27
CA LEU A 109 0.26 0.96 2.01
C LEU A 109 1.05 -0.27 2.47
N ILE A 110 2.35 -0.08 2.67
CA ILE A 110 3.18 -0.97 3.46
C ILE A 110 3.15 -0.51 4.93
N ALA A 111 2.98 -1.46 5.84
CA ALA A 111 3.10 -1.22 7.28
C ALA A 111 4.35 -1.92 7.82
N ILE A 112 5.14 -1.21 8.63
CA ILE A 112 6.24 -1.81 9.39
C ILE A 112 5.90 -1.61 10.88
N PRO A 113 5.60 -2.68 11.64
CA PRO A 113 5.00 -2.55 12.96
C PRO A 113 5.95 -2.02 14.04
N TYR A 114 7.25 -1.99 13.79
CA TYR A 114 8.25 -1.42 14.70
C TYR A 114 9.42 -0.82 13.91
N ASN A 115 10.14 0.12 14.51
CA ASN A 115 11.34 0.68 13.92
C ASN A 115 12.58 -0.12 14.41
N PRO A 116 13.26 -0.90 13.53
CA PRO A 116 14.42 -1.68 13.94
C PRO A 116 15.65 -0.84 14.31
N TYR A 117 15.60 0.49 14.11
CA TYR A 117 16.71 1.41 14.37
C TYR A 117 16.53 2.26 15.63
N GLU A 118 15.49 2.02 16.43
CA GLU A 118 15.24 2.78 17.66
C GLU A 118 16.52 2.94 18.52
N PRO A 119 16.80 4.15 19.06
CA PRO A 119 15.99 5.38 19.00
C PRO A 119 16.21 6.23 17.73
N GLN A 120 17.00 5.76 16.78
CA GLN A 120 17.25 6.49 15.54
C GLN A 120 16.03 6.43 14.61
N PRO A 121 15.72 7.50 13.88
CA PRO A 121 14.60 7.51 12.96
C PRO A 121 14.77 6.45 11.87
N TYR A 122 13.65 5.85 11.45
CA TYR A 122 13.67 4.86 10.37
C TYR A 122 14.27 5.46 9.10
N ASN A 123 15.30 4.81 8.55
CA ASN A 123 16.03 5.36 7.42
C ASN A 123 15.29 5.12 6.09
N ARG A 124 14.56 6.14 5.62
CA ARG A 124 13.69 6.09 4.43
C ARG A 124 14.44 6.13 3.09
N TRP A 125 15.76 6.31 3.09
CA TRP A 125 16.55 6.52 1.86
C TRP A 125 16.50 5.38 0.84
N THR A 126 16.41 4.12 1.27
CA THR A 126 16.39 2.95 0.36
C THR A 126 15.10 2.83 -0.45
N MET A 127 14.10 3.67 -0.20
CA MET A 127 12.79 3.62 -0.86
C MET A 127 12.60 4.69 -1.95
N ARG A 128 13.54 5.65 -2.06
CA ARG A 128 13.46 6.75 -3.02
C ARG A 128 13.49 6.21 -4.45
N GLY A 129 12.34 6.31 -5.14
CA GLY A 129 12.21 5.98 -6.56
C GLY A 129 11.02 5.07 -6.87
N MET A 130 10.57 4.24 -5.93
CA MET A 130 9.46 3.30 -6.17
C MET A 130 8.20 3.60 -5.36
N LEU A 131 8.36 4.02 -4.10
CA LEU A 131 7.24 4.27 -3.18
C LEU A 131 7.12 5.75 -2.87
N ASP A 132 5.89 6.25 -2.85
CA ASP A 132 5.51 7.55 -2.32
C ASP A 132 5.41 7.42 -0.80
N ILE A 133 6.49 7.75 -0.10
CA ILE A 133 6.67 7.38 1.31
C ILE A 133 5.61 7.98 2.22
N ASP A 134 5.13 9.18 1.91
CA ASP A 134 4.16 9.88 2.74
C ASP A 134 2.77 9.25 2.62
N ASN A 135 2.47 8.58 1.49
CA ASN A 135 1.17 7.98 1.19
C ASN A 135 1.15 6.45 1.22
N GLU A 136 2.31 5.79 1.12
CA GLU A 136 2.42 4.34 0.93
C GLU A 136 3.22 3.63 2.03
N LEU A 137 3.70 4.33 3.06
CA LEU A 137 4.41 3.72 4.19
C LEU A 137 3.92 4.26 5.52
N LYS A 138 3.71 3.35 6.48
CA LYS A 138 3.55 3.69 7.90
C LYS A 138 4.49 2.84 8.74
N VAL A 139 5.31 3.47 9.59
CA VAL A 139 6.28 2.78 10.45
C VAL A 139 5.96 3.02 11.92
N ALA A 140 5.98 1.96 12.73
CA ALA A 140 5.85 1.98 14.18
C ALA A 140 4.61 2.80 14.62
N SER A 141 4.81 3.90 15.34
CA SER A 141 3.73 4.79 15.80
C SER A 141 2.84 5.27 14.66
N GLU A 142 3.35 5.55 13.47
CA GLU A 142 2.52 5.98 12.34
C GLU A 142 1.48 4.93 11.93
N PHE A 143 1.81 3.64 12.08
CA PHE A 143 0.91 2.54 11.77
C PHE A 143 -0.07 2.30 12.93
N TRP A 144 0.44 2.11 14.14
CA TRP A 144 -0.41 1.79 15.28
C TRP A 144 -1.33 2.94 15.69
N ASP A 145 -0.85 4.17 15.65
CA ASP A 145 -1.69 5.33 15.98
C ASP A 145 -2.72 5.60 14.87
N PHE A 146 -2.44 5.19 13.63
CA PHE A 146 -3.45 5.19 12.57
C PHE A 146 -4.58 4.19 12.84
N LEU A 147 -4.27 3.03 13.43
CA LEU A 147 -5.25 1.99 13.75
C LEU A 147 -6.06 2.30 15.01
N GLY A 148 -5.37 2.60 16.12
CA GLY A 148 -5.96 2.70 17.46
C GLY A 148 -6.16 4.13 17.95
N GLY A 149 -5.61 5.13 17.26
CA GLY A 149 -5.58 6.53 17.71
C GLY A 149 -4.25 6.92 18.34
N ILE A 150 -4.05 8.22 18.53
CA ILE A 150 -2.81 8.80 19.05
C ILE A 150 -2.46 8.17 20.41
N GLY A 151 -1.22 7.67 20.55
CA GLY A 151 -0.73 7.06 21.80
C GLY A 151 -0.90 5.54 21.87
N THR A 152 -1.51 4.92 20.85
CA THR A 152 -1.66 3.45 20.79
C THR A 152 -0.31 2.74 20.81
N TYR A 153 0.69 3.26 20.11
CA TYR A 153 1.99 2.59 20.06
C TYR A 153 2.69 2.49 21.42
N PRO A 154 2.83 3.58 22.21
CA PRO A 154 3.29 3.48 23.59
C PRO A 154 2.49 2.50 24.45
N GLU A 155 1.16 2.53 24.39
CA GLU A 155 0.32 1.60 25.17
C GLU A 155 0.58 0.12 24.81
N LEU A 156 0.81 -0.16 23.53
CA LEU A 156 1.20 -1.49 23.06
C LEU A 156 2.57 -1.89 23.63
N LEU A 157 3.56 -1.00 23.60
CA LEU A 157 4.88 -1.27 24.15
C LEU A 157 4.82 -1.55 25.66
N ASP A 158 4.10 -0.72 26.43
CA ASP A 158 3.88 -0.92 27.86
C ASP A 158 3.24 -2.28 28.15
N CYS A 159 2.28 -2.70 27.32
CA CYS A 159 1.67 -4.03 27.46
C CYS A 159 2.70 -5.15 27.23
N PHE A 160 3.56 -5.05 26.21
CA PHE A 160 4.61 -6.03 25.95
C PHE A 160 5.64 -6.08 27.09
N GLU A 161 6.05 -4.93 27.64
CA GLU A 161 6.99 -4.87 28.78
C GLU A 161 6.40 -5.47 30.06
N ARG A 162 5.09 -5.32 30.29
CA ARG A 162 4.43 -5.85 31.50
C ARG A 162 4.28 -7.36 31.51
N VAL A 163 4.18 -7.99 30.33
CA VAL A 163 3.94 -9.44 30.21
C VAL A 163 5.20 -10.20 29.77
N GLY A 164 6.29 -9.49 29.50
CA GLY A 164 7.60 -9.99 29.08
C GLY A 164 8.57 -10.22 30.22
#